data_AF-A0A9E6WJC3-F1
#
_entry.id   AF-A0A9E6WJC3-F1
#
_cell.length_a   1.000
_cell.length_b   1.000
_cell.length_c   1.000
_cell.angle_alpha   90.00
_cell.angle_beta   90.00
_cell.angle_gamma   90.00
#
_symmetry.space_group_name_H-M   'P 1'
#
loop_
_entity.id
_entity.type
_entity.pdbx_description
1 polymer ?
#
loop_
_entity_poly.entity_id
_entity_poly.type
_entity_poly.pdbx_seq_one_letter_code
_entity_poly.pdbx_strand_id
1 'polypeptide(L)'
;GKVDILINNARFMRPGGVLARGDTAFARDEIEVNYLGLMRLAQAFGPGMCARTADGVNSAVAWVNILSVEALSNAPDYGCFNASNAAALALSQSLRGEFRASGLRVMNVLTGPTEDDWYQPLPPPKVAAQALAMSVVDGLQRGLEDVCCGDVARDLFKRFRRDPKVLERERTMAGDMG
;
A
#
# COMPACT_ATOMS: atom_id res chain seq x y z
N GLY A 1 -22.36 12.21 4.29
CA GLY A 1 -22.32 12.94 3.01
C GLY A 1 -21.91 11.98 1.90
N LYS A 2 -22.00 12.39 0.62
CA LYS A 2 -21.51 11.59 -0.51
C LYS A 2 -19.99 11.62 -0.54
N VAL A 3 -19.34 10.48 -0.77
CA VAL A 3 -17.87 10.36 -0.85
C VAL A 3 -17.48 10.15 -2.29
N ASP A 4 -16.65 11.05 -2.82
CA ASP A 4 -16.11 10.94 -4.17
C ASP A 4 -14.73 10.27 -4.16
N ILE A 5 -13.87 10.57 -3.18
CA ILE A 5 -12.55 9.96 -3.06
C ILE A 5 -12.36 9.44 -1.64
N LEU A 6 -12.01 8.16 -1.51
CA LEU A 6 -11.58 7.55 -0.26
C LEU A 6 -10.10 7.22 -0.37
N ILE A 7 -9.31 7.69 0.62
CA ILE A 7 -7.89 7.39 0.73
C ILE A 7 -7.67 6.56 2.00
N ASN A 8 -7.39 5.28 1.84
CA ASN A 8 -6.95 4.41 2.92
C ASN A 8 -5.46 4.66 3.20
N ASN A 9 -5.18 5.47 4.21
CA ASN A 9 -3.82 5.87 4.61
C ASN A 9 -3.39 5.32 5.98
N ALA A 10 -4.33 4.85 6.80
CA ALA A 10 -4.01 4.36 8.14
C ALA A 10 -3.13 3.11 8.04
N ARG A 11 -2.07 3.08 8.86
CA ARG A 11 -1.18 1.93 8.95
C ARG A 11 -0.63 1.76 10.36
N PHE A 12 -0.30 0.52 10.69
CA PHE A 12 0.44 0.14 11.87
C PHE A 12 1.64 -0.73 11.45
N MET A 13 2.79 -0.51 12.08
CA MET A 13 4.02 -1.22 11.77
C MET A 13 4.82 -1.46 13.04
N ARG A 14 5.51 -2.60 13.14
CA ARG A 14 6.58 -2.77 14.11
C ARG A 14 7.85 -3.29 13.43
N PRO A 15 9.01 -2.63 13.60
CA PRO A 15 10.28 -3.18 13.14
C PRO A 15 10.58 -4.52 13.82
N GLY A 16 11.18 -5.45 13.08
CA GLY A 16 11.65 -6.74 13.56
C GLY A 16 11.32 -7.89 12.61
N GLY A 17 12.21 -8.87 12.57
CA GLY A 17 11.99 -10.12 11.85
C GLY A 17 10.96 -11.02 12.52
N VAL A 18 10.37 -11.90 11.71
CA VAL A 18 9.30 -12.83 12.13
C VAL A 18 9.73 -13.74 13.30
N LEU A 19 11.01 -14.09 13.38
CA LEU A 19 11.55 -14.97 14.42
C LEU A 19 11.95 -14.25 15.71
N ALA A 20 11.99 -12.91 15.72
CA ALA A 20 12.67 -12.16 16.77
C ALA A 20 11.88 -12.00 18.08
N ARG A 21 10.56 -12.25 18.08
CA ARG A 21 9.68 -11.75 19.16
C ARG A 21 8.98 -12.82 20.01
N GLY A 22 9.03 -14.10 19.62
CA GLY A 22 8.45 -15.20 20.41
C GLY A 22 6.92 -15.17 20.61
N ASP A 23 6.21 -14.19 20.05
CA ASP A 23 4.75 -14.08 20.04
C ASP A 23 4.21 -13.53 18.70
N THR A 24 2.88 -13.39 18.59
CA THR A 24 2.20 -12.90 17.38
C THR A 24 1.40 -11.61 17.60
N ALA A 25 1.52 -10.96 18.77
CA ALA A 25 0.63 -9.86 19.15
C ALA A 25 0.69 -8.70 18.15
N PHE A 26 1.90 -8.25 17.82
CA PHE A 26 2.09 -7.17 16.85
C PHE A 26 1.71 -7.54 15.43
N ALA A 27 1.96 -8.80 15.03
CA ALA A 27 1.54 -9.28 13.72
C ALA A 27 0.00 -9.26 13.59
N ARG A 28 -0.72 -9.54 14.68
CA ARG A 28 -2.18 -9.40 14.71
C ARG A 28 -2.59 -7.93 14.57
N ASP A 29 -1.96 -7.01 15.31
CA ASP A 29 -2.27 -5.57 15.20
C ASP A 29 -2.01 -5.04 13.77
N GLU A 30 -0.92 -5.45 13.13
CA GLU A 30 -0.61 -5.09 11.74
C GLU A 30 -1.67 -5.61 10.76
N ILE A 31 -2.12 -6.85 10.92
CA ILE A 31 -3.22 -7.42 10.11
C ILE A 31 -4.55 -6.71 10.38
N GLU A 32 -4.86 -6.44 11.64
CA GLU A 32 -6.09 -5.76 12.06
C GLU A 32 -6.21 -4.37 11.44
N VAL A 33 -5.13 -3.60 11.43
CA VAL A 33 -5.11 -2.25 10.87
C VAL A 33 -4.96 -2.26 9.35
N ASN A 34 -3.90 -2.88 8.83
CA ASN A 34 -3.49 -2.68 7.44
C ASN A 34 -4.36 -3.48 6.46
N TYR A 35 -4.85 -4.65 6.86
CA TYR A 35 -5.65 -5.53 6.01
C TYR A 35 -7.14 -5.50 6.38
N LEU A 36 -7.49 -5.85 7.62
CA LEU A 36 -8.89 -5.89 8.04
C LEU A 36 -9.50 -4.49 8.14
N GLY A 37 -8.72 -3.47 8.51
CA GLY A 37 -9.14 -2.07 8.46
C GLY A 37 -9.55 -1.65 7.04
N LEU A 38 -8.73 -1.99 6.04
CA LEU A 38 -9.05 -1.76 4.63
C LEU A 38 -10.35 -2.48 4.21
N MET A 39 -10.50 -3.75 4.61
CA MET A 39 -11.72 -4.52 4.31
C MET A 39 -12.97 -3.88 4.92
N ARG A 40 -12.89 -3.41 6.17
CA ARG A 40 -14.01 -2.73 6.84
C ARG A 40 -14.38 -1.43 6.14
N LEU A 41 -13.38 -0.64 5.71
CA LEU A 41 -13.64 0.55 4.89
C LEU A 41 -14.36 0.16 3.60
N ALA A 42 -13.92 -0.89 2.91
CA ALA A 42 -14.52 -1.32 1.65
C ALA A 42 -15.97 -1.75 1.83
N GLN A 43 -16.27 -2.49 2.90
CA GLN A 43 -17.64 -2.88 3.25
C GLN A 43 -18.53 -1.69 3.60
N ALA A 44 -17.99 -0.70 4.32
CA ALA A 44 -18.76 0.46 4.78
C ALA A 44 -18.99 1.51 3.68
N PHE A 45 -17.99 1.77 2.82
CA PHE A 45 -18.03 2.84 1.83
C PHE A 45 -18.24 2.34 0.39
N GLY A 46 -17.79 1.12 0.07
CA GLY A 46 -17.81 0.56 -1.28
C GLY A 46 -19.18 0.63 -1.95
N PRO A 47 -20.27 0.13 -1.34
CA PRO A 47 -21.60 0.19 -1.95
C PRO A 47 -22.06 1.62 -2.27
N GLY A 48 -21.82 2.57 -1.34
CA GLY A 48 -22.18 3.97 -1.54
C GLY A 48 -21.37 4.66 -2.63
N MET A 49 -20.07 4.37 -2.70
CA MET A 49 -19.17 4.87 -3.74
C MET A 49 -19.49 4.26 -5.11
N CYS A 50 -19.88 2.98 -5.18
CA CYS A 50 -20.37 2.35 -6.40
C CYS A 50 -21.68 2.97 -6.89
N ALA A 51 -22.63 3.27 -6.01
CA ALA A 51 -23.85 3.96 -6.41
C ALA A 51 -23.57 5.38 -6.93
N ARG A 52 -22.57 6.05 -6.33
CA ARG A 52 -22.17 7.42 -6.69
C ARG A 52 -21.66 7.53 -8.13
N THR A 53 -21.12 6.46 -8.72
CA THR A 53 -20.65 6.52 -10.11
C THR A 53 -21.79 6.77 -11.10
N ALA A 54 -23.04 6.44 -10.73
CA ALA A 54 -24.21 6.67 -11.58
C ALA A 54 -24.75 8.12 -11.54
N ASP A 55 -24.24 8.99 -10.64
CA ASP A 55 -24.78 10.33 -10.40
C ASP A 55 -24.46 11.37 -11.52
N GLY A 56 -23.91 10.96 -12.68
CA GLY A 56 -23.72 11.82 -13.86
C GLY A 56 -22.43 11.59 -14.65
N VAL A 57 -22.24 12.34 -15.75
CA VAL A 57 -21.20 12.13 -16.81
C VAL A 57 -19.75 12.30 -16.32
N ASN A 58 -19.52 12.81 -15.10
CA ASN A 58 -18.18 13.09 -14.55
C ASN A 58 -18.00 12.65 -13.08
N SER A 59 -18.61 11.53 -12.67
CA SER A 59 -18.38 10.96 -11.34
C SER A 59 -16.97 10.35 -11.25
N ALA A 60 -15.96 11.20 -11.05
CA ALA A 60 -14.57 10.79 -10.86
C ALA A 60 -14.37 10.16 -9.47
N VAL A 61 -15.08 9.06 -9.20
CA VAL A 61 -15.02 8.36 -7.93
C VAL A 61 -13.77 7.48 -7.88
N ALA A 62 -13.03 7.53 -6.78
CA ALA A 62 -11.79 6.78 -6.65
C ALA A 62 -11.57 6.21 -5.25
N TRP A 63 -11.13 4.97 -5.22
CA TRP A 63 -10.61 4.25 -4.07
C TRP A 63 -9.09 4.25 -4.13
N VAL A 64 -8.42 4.86 -3.16
CA VAL A 64 -6.96 4.96 -3.12
C VAL A 64 -6.41 4.23 -1.91
N ASN A 65 -5.46 3.33 -2.10
CA ASN A 65 -4.73 2.69 -1.01
C ASN A 65 -3.29 3.21 -0.96
N ILE A 66 -2.84 3.63 0.22
CA ILE A 66 -1.42 3.89 0.48
C ILE A 66 -0.81 2.62 1.07
N LEU A 67 0.03 1.95 0.28
CA LEU A 67 0.66 0.67 0.62
C LEU A 67 2.18 0.79 0.56
N SER A 68 2.88 -0.13 1.23
CA SER A 68 4.33 -0.25 1.09
C SER A 68 4.71 -0.96 -0.22
N VAL A 69 5.75 -0.49 -0.90
CA VAL A 69 6.36 -1.23 -2.04
C VAL A 69 6.91 -2.60 -1.62
N GLU A 70 7.24 -2.77 -0.34
CA GLU A 70 7.69 -4.04 0.26
C GLU A 70 6.59 -5.12 0.22
N ALA A 71 5.34 -4.77 -0.11
CA ALA A 71 4.28 -5.73 -0.42
C ALA A 71 4.63 -6.67 -1.60
N LEU A 72 5.55 -6.26 -2.46
CA LEU A 72 5.97 -7.02 -3.64
C LEU A 72 7.14 -7.97 -3.36
N SER A 73 8.04 -7.59 -2.46
CA SER A 73 9.22 -8.38 -2.09
C SER A 73 9.69 -7.93 -0.71
N ASN A 74 9.63 -8.84 0.27
CA ASN A 74 9.77 -8.49 1.68
C ASN A 74 11.22 -8.20 2.10
N ALA A 75 11.39 -7.22 2.99
CA ALA A 75 12.56 -7.05 3.84
C ALA A 75 12.47 -7.93 5.11
N PRO A 76 13.54 -8.62 5.54
CA PRO A 76 13.56 -9.37 6.81
C PRO A 76 13.23 -8.50 8.03
N ASP A 77 13.67 -7.25 8.05
CA ASP A 77 13.53 -6.33 9.19
C ASP A 77 12.11 -5.84 9.45
N TYR A 78 11.16 -6.14 8.55
CA TYR A 78 9.77 -5.71 8.62
C TYR A 78 8.81 -6.82 8.18
N GLY A 79 9.17 -8.09 8.44
CA GLY A 79 8.51 -9.25 7.84
C GLY A 79 6.98 -9.29 8.01
N CYS A 80 6.47 -9.06 9.23
CA CYS A 80 5.03 -9.09 9.50
C CYS A 80 4.30 -7.88 8.88
N PHE A 81 4.88 -6.68 8.96
CA PHE A 81 4.35 -5.49 8.30
C PHE A 81 4.25 -5.68 6.78
N ASN A 82 5.30 -6.22 6.16
CA ASN A 82 5.34 -6.47 4.71
C ASN A 82 4.27 -7.50 4.32
N ALA A 83 4.11 -8.57 5.11
CA ALA A 83 3.05 -9.55 4.90
C ALA A 83 1.64 -8.93 4.98
N SER A 84 1.40 -8.03 5.94
CA SER A 84 0.12 -7.33 6.06
C SER A 84 -0.16 -6.40 4.86
N ASN A 85 0.87 -5.75 4.30
CA ASN A 85 0.75 -4.92 3.10
C ASN A 85 0.56 -5.77 1.84
N ALA A 86 1.18 -6.95 1.76
CA ALA A 86 0.95 -7.91 0.68
C ALA A 86 -0.51 -8.41 0.69
N ALA A 87 -1.06 -8.70 1.87
CA ALA A 87 -2.48 -9.04 2.02
C ALA A 87 -3.39 -7.87 1.61
N ALA A 88 -3.07 -6.64 2.00
CA ALA A 88 -3.81 -5.45 1.59
C ALA A 88 -3.73 -5.19 0.07
N LEU A 89 -2.56 -5.43 -0.54
CA LEU A 89 -2.39 -5.35 -2.00
C LEU A 89 -3.25 -6.42 -2.70
N ALA A 90 -3.27 -7.65 -2.21
CA ALA A 90 -4.14 -8.70 -2.75
C ALA A 90 -5.63 -8.34 -2.62
N LEU A 91 -6.06 -7.79 -1.47
CA LEU A 91 -7.43 -7.29 -1.30
C LEU A 91 -7.76 -6.18 -2.30
N SER A 92 -6.84 -5.25 -2.55
CA SER A 92 -7.06 -4.18 -3.52
C SER A 92 -7.30 -4.70 -4.95
N GLN A 93 -6.67 -5.81 -5.32
CA GLN A 93 -6.86 -6.45 -6.62
C GLN A 93 -8.27 -7.05 -6.73
N SER A 94 -8.77 -7.67 -5.64
CA SER A 94 -10.17 -8.11 -5.57
C SER A 94 -11.14 -6.94 -5.68
N LEU A 95 -10.91 -5.85 -4.93
CA LEU A 95 -11.74 -4.64 -5.00
C LEU A 95 -11.76 -4.04 -6.41
N ARG A 96 -10.63 -4.06 -7.14
CA ARG A 96 -10.56 -3.61 -8.54
C ARG A 96 -11.51 -4.43 -9.44
N GLY A 97 -11.66 -5.73 -9.17
CA GLY A 97 -12.62 -6.60 -9.84
C GLY A 97 -14.07 -6.30 -9.45
N GLU A 98 -14.34 -6.22 -8.14
CA GLU A 98 -15.69 -5.96 -7.60
C GLU A 98 -16.26 -4.59 -8.03
N PHE A 99 -15.40 -3.58 -8.11
CA PHE A 99 -15.78 -2.21 -8.47
C PHE A 99 -15.81 -1.95 -9.98
N ARG A 100 -15.36 -2.90 -10.81
CA ARG A 100 -15.26 -2.73 -12.26
C ARG A 100 -16.59 -2.39 -12.92
N ALA A 101 -17.67 -3.05 -12.51
CA ALA A 101 -19.00 -2.89 -13.12
C ALA A 101 -19.62 -1.51 -12.83
N SER A 102 -19.31 -0.91 -11.68
CA SER A 102 -19.78 0.44 -11.33
C SER A 102 -18.91 1.53 -11.97
N GLY A 103 -17.67 1.22 -12.37
CA GLY A 103 -16.70 2.22 -12.83
C GLY A 103 -15.97 2.93 -11.70
N LEU A 104 -16.09 2.46 -10.45
CA LEU A 104 -15.31 2.98 -9.32
C LEU A 104 -13.84 2.59 -9.50
N ARG A 105 -12.97 3.59 -9.66
CA ARG A 105 -11.54 3.39 -9.92
C ARG A 105 -10.82 2.96 -8.64
N VAL A 106 -9.88 2.03 -8.75
CA VAL A 106 -9.00 1.62 -7.64
C VAL A 106 -7.56 1.93 -8.00
N MET A 107 -6.89 2.74 -7.16
CA MET A 107 -5.49 3.10 -7.31
C MET A 107 -4.70 2.67 -6.08
N ASN A 108 -3.57 1.99 -6.29
CA ASN A 108 -2.61 1.69 -5.25
C ASN A 108 -1.38 2.58 -5.37
N VAL A 109 -0.99 3.20 -4.27
CA VAL A 109 0.26 3.94 -4.17
C VAL A 109 1.24 3.07 -3.39
N LEU A 110 2.25 2.57 -4.07
CA LEU A 110 3.35 1.81 -3.50
C LEU A 110 4.45 2.81 -3.10
N THR A 111 4.53 3.15 -1.82
CA THR A 111 5.54 4.07 -1.30
C THR A 111 6.77 3.35 -0.79
N GLY A 112 7.93 4.00 -0.92
CA GLY A 112 9.12 3.67 -0.13
C GLY A 112 8.96 4.17 1.32
N PRO A 113 10.03 4.11 2.14
CA PRO A 113 10.03 4.65 3.49
C PRO A 113 9.61 6.12 3.49
N THR A 114 8.68 6.50 4.36
CA THR A 114 8.17 7.88 4.47
C THR A 114 8.86 8.65 5.60
N GLU A 115 8.75 9.97 5.58
CA GLU A 115 9.16 10.83 6.70
C GLU A 115 8.11 10.83 7.80
N ASP A 116 8.07 9.76 8.59
CA ASP A 116 7.22 9.64 9.77
C ASP A 116 7.92 8.89 10.91
N ASP A 117 7.27 8.87 12.08
CA ASP A 117 7.82 8.30 13.32
C ASP A 117 8.25 6.84 13.15
N TRP A 118 7.53 6.10 12.31
CA TRP A 118 7.81 4.69 12.05
C TRP A 118 9.15 4.43 11.36
N TYR A 119 9.60 5.35 10.52
CA TYR A 119 10.85 5.25 9.78
C TYR A 119 11.92 6.23 10.28
N GLN A 120 11.71 6.90 11.41
CA GLN A 120 12.67 7.84 11.98
C GLN A 120 14.11 7.29 12.03
N PRO A 121 14.36 6.01 12.43
CA PRO A 121 15.72 5.47 12.52
C PRO A 121 16.38 5.18 11.15
N LEU A 122 15.62 5.05 10.07
CA LEU A 122 16.19 4.73 8.75
C LEU A 122 16.94 5.95 8.19
N PRO A 123 18.05 5.75 7.46
CA PRO A 123 18.67 6.84 6.71
C PRO A 123 17.82 7.22 5.47
N PRO A 124 18.04 8.41 4.88
CA PRO A 124 17.50 8.75 3.57
C PRO A 124 17.94 7.77 2.47
N PRO A 125 17.22 7.67 1.34
CA PRO A 125 16.08 8.53 0.95
C PRO A 125 14.76 8.15 1.62
N LYS A 126 13.97 9.15 2.00
CA LYS A 126 12.60 9.03 2.51
C LYS A 126 11.62 9.86 1.68
N VAL A 127 10.36 9.45 1.68
CA VAL A 127 9.26 10.14 0.99
C VAL A 127 8.63 11.16 1.94
N ALA A 128 8.75 12.43 1.60
CA ALA A 128 8.05 13.51 2.28
C ALA A 128 6.53 13.41 2.08
N ALA A 129 5.75 13.81 3.08
CA ALA A 129 4.28 13.79 3.01
C ALA A 129 3.73 14.57 1.80
N GLN A 130 4.34 15.70 1.46
CA GLN A 130 3.96 16.49 0.30
C GLN A 130 4.22 15.76 -1.03
N ALA A 131 5.35 15.05 -1.15
CA ALA A 131 5.67 14.26 -2.34
C ALA A 131 4.69 13.08 -2.50
N LEU A 132 4.29 12.44 -1.40
CA LEU A 132 3.26 11.41 -1.40
C LEU A 132 1.92 11.97 -1.88
N ALA A 133 1.46 13.08 -1.29
CA ALA A 133 0.20 13.72 -1.68
C ALA A 133 0.18 14.14 -3.17
N MET A 134 1.28 14.72 -3.67
CA MET A 134 1.41 15.06 -5.09
C MET A 134 1.34 13.83 -5.99
N SER A 135 1.94 12.71 -5.57
CA SER A 135 1.88 11.45 -6.32
C SER A 135 0.46 10.88 -6.38
N VAL A 136 -0.32 11.02 -5.31
CA VAL A 136 -1.75 10.64 -5.31
C VAL A 136 -2.52 11.47 -6.35
N VAL A 137 -2.35 12.80 -6.32
CA VAL A 137 -3.07 13.70 -7.22
C VAL A 137 -2.69 13.43 -8.68
N ASP A 138 -1.40 13.32 -9.00
CA ASP A 138 -0.91 13.01 -10.35
C ASP A 138 -1.47 11.66 -10.85
N GLY A 139 -1.44 10.64 -9.99
CA GLY A 139 -1.97 9.31 -10.31
C GLY A 139 -3.46 9.33 -10.66
N LEU A 140 -4.26 10.06 -9.87
CA LEU A 140 -5.70 10.22 -10.10
C LEU A 140 -6.00 10.99 -11.40
N GLN A 141 -5.23 12.06 -11.68
CA GLN A 141 -5.36 12.86 -12.90
C GLN A 141 -5.02 12.05 -14.16
N ARG A 142 -4.01 11.18 -14.07
CA ARG A 142 -3.54 10.34 -15.18
C ARG A 142 -4.28 9.01 -15.31
N GLY A 143 -5.15 8.68 -14.35
CA GLY A 143 -5.89 7.41 -14.34
C GLY A 143 -4.99 6.19 -14.14
N LEU A 144 -3.93 6.32 -13.34
CA LEU A 144 -3.02 5.20 -13.05
C LEU A 144 -3.64 4.25 -12.03
N GLU A 145 -3.46 2.95 -12.24
CA GLU A 145 -3.90 1.92 -11.29
C GLU A 145 -2.86 1.66 -10.18
N ASP A 146 -1.57 1.74 -10.51
CA ASP A 146 -0.47 1.54 -9.57
C ASP A 146 0.57 2.66 -9.73
N VAL A 147 0.90 3.34 -8.62
CA VAL A 147 1.79 4.50 -8.57
C VAL A 147 2.95 4.21 -7.62
N CYS A 148 4.19 4.37 -8.07
CA CYS A 148 5.37 4.24 -7.21
C CYS A 148 5.82 5.61 -6.68
N CYS A 149 5.85 5.77 -5.36
CA CYS A 149 6.24 7.03 -4.71
C CYS A 149 7.61 6.88 -4.01
N GLY A 150 8.57 7.72 -4.42
CA GLY A 150 9.96 7.69 -3.93
C GLY A 150 10.90 6.81 -4.74
N ASP A 151 12.20 7.05 -4.61
CA ASP A 151 13.23 6.37 -5.40
C ASP A 151 13.35 4.88 -5.03
N VAL A 152 13.22 4.56 -3.74
CA VAL A 152 13.19 3.17 -3.25
C VAL A 152 12.05 2.40 -3.90
N ALA A 153 10.84 2.97 -3.93
CA ALA A 153 9.70 2.30 -4.56
C ALA A 153 9.88 2.11 -6.06
N ARG A 154 10.37 3.14 -6.76
CA ARG A 154 10.62 3.06 -8.21
C ARG A 154 11.67 2.00 -8.55
N ASP A 155 12.76 1.92 -7.80
CA ASP A 155 13.80 0.90 -7.99
C ASP A 155 13.26 -0.52 -7.72
N LEU A 156 12.64 -0.72 -6.55
CA LEU A 156 12.09 -2.02 -6.15
C LEU A 156 11.03 -2.50 -7.13
N PHE A 157 10.10 -1.64 -7.54
CA PHE A 157 9.07 -2.00 -8.52
C PHE A 157 9.68 -2.37 -9.87
N LYS A 158 10.68 -1.61 -10.34
CA LYS A 158 11.40 -1.91 -11.58
C LYS A 158 12.12 -3.27 -11.53
N ARG A 159 12.79 -3.57 -10.42
CA ARG A 159 13.49 -4.85 -10.22
C ARG A 159 12.52 -6.01 -10.08
N PHE A 160 11.43 -5.82 -9.35
CA PHE A 160 10.36 -6.81 -9.22
C PHE A 160 9.79 -7.17 -10.60
N ARG A 161 9.50 -6.18 -11.45
CA ARG A 161 9.03 -6.43 -12.82
C ARG A 161 10.04 -7.14 -13.73
N ARG A 162 11.34 -7.02 -13.43
CA ARG A 162 12.40 -7.67 -14.19
C ARG A 162 12.54 -9.14 -13.79
N ASP A 163 12.72 -9.40 -12.50
CA ASP A 163 12.84 -10.76 -11.94
C ASP A 163 12.51 -10.74 -10.44
N PRO A 164 11.28 -11.15 -10.05
CA PRO A 164 10.86 -11.17 -8.66
C PRO A 164 11.73 -12.05 -7.76
N LYS A 165 12.23 -13.19 -8.30
CA LYS A 165 12.96 -14.16 -7.48
C LYS A 165 14.39 -13.73 -7.23
N VAL A 166 15.03 -13.08 -8.20
CA VAL A 166 16.33 -12.43 -8.00
C VAL A 166 16.21 -11.31 -6.98
N LEU A 167 15.20 -10.44 -7.10
CA LEU A 167 14.98 -9.37 -6.12
C LEU A 167 14.81 -9.95 -4.71
N GLU A 168 13.96 -10.97 -4.52
CA GLU A 168 13.79 -11.62 -3.22
C GLU A 168 15.12 -12.10 -2.63
N ARG A 169 15.96 -12.77 -3.42
CA ARG A 169 17.28 -13.25 -2.97
C ARG A 169 18.22 -12.10 -2.58
N GLU A 170 18.27 -11.04 -3.37
CA GLU A 170 19.07 -9.84 -3.07
C GLU A 170 18.61 -9.19 -1.76
N ARG A 171 17.30 -9.19 -1.48
CA ARG A 171 16.70 -8.60 -0.28
C ARG A 171 16.93 -9.44 0.97
N THR A 172 16.97 -10.77 0.85
CA THR A 172 17.19 -11.67 1.99
C THR A 172 18.67 -11.86 2.33
N MET A 173 19.58 -11.74 1.37
CA MET A 173 21.03 -11.85 1.61
C MET A 173 21.69 -10.56 2.14
N ALA A 174 21.06 -9.39 1.95
CA ALA A 174 21.60 -8.12 2.43
C ALA A 174 21.62 -7.96 3.96
N GLY A 175 20.90 -8.83 4.70
CA GLY A 175 20.88 -8.85 6.16
C GLY A 175 22.09 -9.50 6.82
N ASP A 176 22.94 -10.22 6.06
CA ASP A 176 24.07 -11.01 6.60
C ASP A 176 25.40 -10.23 6.68
N MET A 177 25.40 -8.91 6.44
CA MET A 177 26.60 -8.05 6.51
C MET A 177 26.60 -7.08 7.72
N GLY A 178 25.97 -7.47 8.83
CA GLY A 178 25.92 -6.72 10.09
C GLY A 178 26.56 -7.47 11.25
#